data_AF-A0A961ZYW5-F1
#
_entry.id   AF-A0A961ZYW5-F1
#
_cell.length_a   1.000
_cell.length_b   1.000
_cell.length_c   1.000
_cell.angle_alpha   90.00
_cell.angle_beta   90.00
_cell.angle_gamma   90.00
#
_symmetry.space_group_name_H-M   'P 1'
#
loop_
_entity.id
_entity.type
_entity.pdbx_description
1 polymer ?
#
loop_
_entity_poly.entity_id
_entity_poly.type
_entity_poly.pdbx_seq_one_letter_code
_entity_poly.pdbx_strand_id
1 'polypeptide(L)' 'MVRYSFIALTLATTAPATAEEKFKLPPEVTPALRAACESDVRRLCIGEKPTYSKVKRCVMVKFFSLGKRCRNEIQSAGLM' A
#
# COMPACT_ATOMS: atom_id res chain seq x y z
N MET A 1 8.26 20.45 55.95
CA MET A 1 8.84 19.28 56.63
C MET A 1 7.89 18.09 56.44
N VAL A 2 7.99 17.37 55.31
CA VAL A 2 7.42 16.02 55.14
C VAL A 2 8.45 15.25 54.30
N ARG A 3 9.29 14.49 55.00
CA ARG A 3 10.18 13.49 54.42
C ARG A 3 9.33 12.23 54.20
N TYR A 4 9.01 11.89 52.97
CA TYR A 4 8.41 10.59 52.65
C TYR A 4 9.01 10.06 51.35
N SER A 5 10.03 9.21 51.50
CA SER A 5 10.57 8.36 50.45
C SER A 5 9.56 7.27 50.11
N PHE A 6 8.97 7.30 48.92
CA PHE A 6 8.41 6.11 48.27
C PHE A 6 8.80 6.14 46.79
N ILE A 7 9.64 5.17 46.44
CA ILE A 7 10.10 4.87 45.09
C ILE A 7 8.88 4.41 44.29
N ALA A 8 8.50 5.16 43.26
CA ALA A 8 7.56 4.71 42.24
C ALA A 8 8.21 4.95 40.87
N LEU A 9 9.00 3.96 40.45
CA LEU A 9 9.55 3.86 39.11
C LEU A 9 8.37 3.61 38.14
N THR A 10 7.85 4.68 37.54
CA THR A 10 6.83 4.59 36.51
C THR A 10 7.51 4.23 35.18
N LEU A 11 7.48 2.95 34.83
CA LEU A 11 7.80 2.53 33.46
C LEU A 11 6.73 3.10 32.52
N ALA A 12 7.10 4.12 31.76
CA ALA A 12 6.34 4.56 30.61
C ALA A 12 6.36 3.44 29.55
N THR A 13 5.28 2.68 29.44
CA THR A 13 5.05 1.72 28.36
C THR A 13 4.78 2.48 27.07
N THR A 14 5.81 2.72 26.27
CA THR A 14 5.67 3.19 24.89
C THR A 14 5.11 2.05 24.04
N ALA A 15 3.80 2.11 23.76
CA ALA A 15 3.16 1.18 22.83
C ALA A 15 3.64 1.49 21.39
N PRO A 16 4.23 0.54 20.65
CA PRO A 16 4.51 0.75 19.23
C PRO A 16 3.20 0.66 18.46
N ALA A 17 2.71 1.79 17.94
CA ALA A 17 1.60 1.81 16.99
C ALA A 17 2.08 1.25 15.64
N THR A 18 2.05 -0.08 15.48
CA THR A 18 2.15 -0.71 14.16
C THR A 18 0.73 -0.83 13.57
N ALA A 19 0.18 0.31 13.15
CA ALA A 19 -0.94 0.30 12.22
C ALA A 19 -0.43 0.03 10.80
N GLU A 20 0.19 -1.14 10.59
CA GLU A 20 0.23 -1.74 9.25
C GLU A 20 -1.10 -2.46 9.06
N GLU A 21 -2.16 -1.69 8.82
CA GLU A 21 -3.38 -2.25 8.26
C GLU A 21 -2.98 -2.78 6.88
N LYS A 22 -2.63 -4.06 6.84
CA LYS A 22 -2.26 -4.76 5.61
C LYS A 22 -3.48 -4.68 4.71
N PHE A 23 -3.52 -3.66 3.87
CA PHE A 23 -4.40 -3.59 2.71
C PHE A 23 -4.17 -4.90 1.96
N LYS A 24 -5.06 -5.88 2.17
CA LYS A 24 -4.95 -7.19 1.55
C LYS A 24 -5.30 -6.96 0.09
N LEU A 25 -4.26 -6.80 -0.74
CA LEU A 25 -4.46 -6.85 -2.17
C LEU A 25 -4.97 -8.26 -2.54
N PRO A 26 -5.84 -8.36 -3.55
CA PRO A 26 -6.23 -9.64 -4.08
C PRO A 26 -4.99 -10.41 -4.59
N PRO A 27 -5.04 -11.75 -4.59
CA PRO A 27 -3.87 -12.60 -4.89
C PRO A 27 -3.27 -12.33 -6.28
N GLU A 28 -4.06 -11.75 -7.18
CA GLU A 28 -3.67 -11.36 -8.53
C GLU A 28 -2.66 -10.21 -8.56
N VAL A 29 -2.64 -9.36 -7.53
CA VAL A 29 -1.64 -8.29 -7.43
C VAL A 29 -0.44 -8.77 -6.65
N THR A 30 0.45 -9.44 -7.36
CA THR A 30 1.73 -9.86 -6.81
C THR A 30 2.58 -8.66 -6.39
N PRO A 31 3.53 -8.84 -5.44
CA PRO A 31 4.46 -7.78 -5.07
C PRO A 31 5.25 -7.22 -6.27
N ALA A 32 5.60 -8.07 -7.24
CA ALA A 32 6.26 -7.69 -8.47
C ALA A 32 5.39 -6.78 -9.35
N LEU A 33 4.12 -7.16 -9.55
CA LEU A 33 3.15 -6.36 -10.30
C LEU A 33 2.95 -4.98 -9.65
N ARG A 34 2.78 -4.95 -8.32
CA ARG A 34 2.66 -3.70 -7.57
C ARG A 34 3.89 -2.82 -7.76
N ALA A 35 5.09 -3.37 -7.56
CA ALA A 35 6.34 -2.63 -7.70
C ALA A 35 6.58 -2.09 -9.12
N ALA A 36 6.12 -2.81 -10.15
CA ALA A 36 6.24 -2.38 -11.54
C ALA A 36 5.22 -1.30 -11.91
N CYS A 37 4.01 -1.36 -11.37
CA CYS A 37 2.89 -0.52 -11.78
C CYS A 37 2.59 0.65 -10.83
N GLU A 38 3.16 0.69 -9.62
CA GLU A 38 2.81 1.67 -8.59
C GLU A 38 2.93 3.12 -9.06
N SER A 39 4.02 3.47 -9.74
CA SER A 39 4.23 4.84 -10.25
C SER A 39 3.17 5.23 -11.29
N ASP A 40 2.88 4.33 -12.24
CA ASP A 40 1.87 4.57 -13.27
C ASP A 40 0.46 4.64 -12.68
N VAL A 41 0.13 3.77 -11.73
CA VAL A 41 -1.16 3.78 -11.03
C VAL A 41 -1.34 5.09 -10.27
N ARG A 42 -0.33 5.54 -9.52
CA ARG A 42 -0.38 6.80 -8.78
C ARG A 42 -0.56 8.01 -9.70
N ARG A 43 0.09 8.01 -10.86
CA ARG A 43 0.04 9.10 -11.83
C ARG A 43 -1.24 9.13 -12.67
N LEU A 44 -1.77 7.96 -13.04
CA LEU A 44 -2.82 7.83 -14.04
C LEU A 44 -4.19 7.38 -13.50
N CYS A 45 -4.20 6.70 -12.35
CA CYS A 45 -5.37 5.92 -11.91
C CYS A 45 -5.78 6.16 -10.44
N ILE A 46 -5.07 7.00 -9.68
CA ILE A 46 -5.52 7.46 -8.37
C ILE A 46 -6.37 8.71 -8.55
N GLY A 47 -7.61 8.65 -8.05
CA GLY A 47 -8.54 9.77 -7.97
C GLY A 47 -9.12 9.89 -6.57
N GLU A 48 -10.21 10.63 -6.42
CA GLU A 48 -10.77 11.04 -5.13
C GLU A 48 -11.24 9.87 -4.22
N LYS A 49 -11.63 8.73 -4.82
CA LYS A 49 -11.99 7.48 -4.11
C LYS A 49 -11.50 6.26 -4.90
N PRO A 50 -10.20 5.91 -4.78
CA PRO A 50 -9.63 4.79 -5.51
C PRO A 50 -10.11 3.49 -4.87
N THR A 51 -10.87 2.69 -5.62
CA THR A 51 -11.19 1.31 -5.25
C THR A 51 -10.40 0.36 -6.14
N TYR A 52 -10.17 -0.87 -5.67
CA TYR A 52 -9.46 -1.88 -6.46
C TYR A 52 -10.06 -2.04 -7.87
N SER A 53 -11.39 -2.17 -7.98
CA SER A 53 -12.07 -2.36 -9.27
C SER A 53 -11.93 -1.15 -10.19
N LYS A 54 -11.96 0.08 -9.65
CA LYS A 54 -11.75 1.30 -10.45
C LYS A 54 -10.32 1.40 -10.95
N VAL A 55 -9.34 1.08 -10.09
CA VAL A 55 -7.92 1.08 -10.45
C VAL A 55 -7.65 -0.01 -11.49
N LYS A 56 -8.14 -1.25 -11.29
CA LYS A 56 -8.01 -2.35 -12.26
C LYS A 56 -8.56 -1.93 -13.62
N ARG A 57 -9.78 -1.38 -13.68
CA ARG A 57 -10.38 -0.87 -14.92
C ARG A 57 -9.52 0.23 -15.56
N CYS A 58 -9.05 1.20 -14.76
CA CYS A 58 -8.22 2.29 -15.28
C CYS A 58 -6.91 1.77 -15.90
N VAL A 59 -6.23 0.85 -15.21
CA VAL A 59 -4.99 0.22 -15.69
C VAL A 59 -5.22 -0.49 -17.04
N MET A 60 -6.33 -1.22 -17.20
CA MET A 60 -6.66 -1.88 -18.46
C MET A 60 -6.97 -0.88 -19.59
N VAL A 61 -7.78 0.14 -19.31
CA VAL A 61 -8.13 1.17 -20.31
C VAL A 61 -6.91 1.98 -20.73
N LYS A 62 -6.01 2.27 -19.80
CA LYS A 62 -4.80 3.06 -20.03
C LYS A 62 -3.56 2.20 -20.30
N PHE A 63 -3.73 0.92 -20.65
CA PHE A 63 -2.62 -0.01 -20.80
C PHE A 63 -1.46 0.55 -21.63
N PHE A 64 -1.77 1.13 -22.79
CA PHE A 64 -0.76 1.73 -23.69
C PHE A 64 -0.09 3.00 -23.13
N SER A 65 -0.69 3.66 -22.13
CA SER A 65 -0.13 4.82 -21.44
C SER A 65 0.72 4.46 -20.21
N LEU A 66 0.73 3.20 -19.78
CA LEU A 66 1.59 2.69 -18.71
C LEU A 66 3.03 2.57 -19.20
N GLY A 67 4.00 2.58 -18.29
CA GLY A 67 5.39 2.29 -18.61
C GLY A 67 5.59 0.85 -19.10
N LYS A 68 6.67 0.64 -19.88
CA LYS A 68 7.01 -0.69 -20.45
C LYS A 68 7.09 -1.79 -19.38
N ARG A 69 7.66 -1.47 -18.21
CA ARG A 69 7.79 -2.42 -17.10
C ARG A 69 6.43 -2.89 -16.60
N CYS A 70 5.50 -1.97 -16.33
CA CYS A 70 4.15 -2.31 -15.87
C CYS A 70 3.39 -3.13 -16.91
N ARG A 71 3.46 -2.74 -18.20
CA ARG A 71 2.81 -3.50 -19.28
C ARG A 71 3.29 -4.95 -19.37
N ASN A 72 4.60 -5.15 -19.30
CA ASN A 72 5.18 -6.49 -19.35
C ASN A 72 4.73 -7.35 -18.16
N GLU A 73 4.69 -6.81 -16.95
CA GLU A 73 4.21 -7.55 -15.77
C GLU A 73 2.72 -7.90 -15.86
N ILE A 74 1.88 -7.00 -16.38
CA ILE A 74 0.45 -7.29 -16.60
C ILE A 74 0.28 -8.45 -17.60
N GLN A 75 1.08 -8.46 -18.68
CA GLN A 75 1.08 -9.54 -19.67
C GLN A 75 1.57 -10.86 -19.07
N SER A 76 2.68 -10.85 -18.35
CA SER A 76 3.23 -12.02 -17.67
C SER A 76 2.29 -12.59 -16.61
N ALA A 77 1.48 -11.73 -15.97
CA ALA A 77 0.48 -12.12 -14.98
C ALA A 77 -0.83 -12.65 -15.61
N GLY A 78 -1.00 -12.60 -16.94
CA GLY A 78 -2.22 -13.05 -17.61
C GLY A 78 -3.44 -12.18 -17.32
N LEU A 79 -3.23 -10.88 -17.07
CA LEU A 79 -4.28 -9.93 -16.70
C LEU A 79 -4.83 -9.12 -17.89
N MET A 80 -4.36 -9.38 -19.11
CA MET A 80 -4.87 -8.79 -20.35
C MET A 80 -5.86 -9.72 -21.06
#